data_AF-A0A0F3KXD6-F1
#
_entry.id   AF-A0A0F3KXD6-F1
#
_cell.length_a   1.000
_cell.length_b   1.000
_cell.length_c   1.000
_cell.angle_alpha   90.00
_cell.angle_beta   90.00
_cell.angle_gamma   90.00
#
_symmetry.space_group_name_H-M   'P 1'
#
loop_
_entity.id
_entity.type
_entity.pdbx_description
1 polymer ?
#
loop_
_entity_poly.entity_id
_entity_poly.type
_entity_poly.pdbx_seq_one_letter_code
_entity_poly.pdbx_strand_id
1 'polypeptide(L)'
;MKVWVVLGAGAFVWLASACSRGPEIHITSQPPAAAADIRVEGDSGSATWTWGHGDLKEKIIAVADSRSKRGGHPADGDIRLTLEDGTVLRLAQQRSFFICQAGCEKKHMPITWVSAAYE
;
A
#
# COMPACT_ATOMS: atom_id res chain seq x y z
N MET A 1 34.27 47.16 23.14
CA MET A 1 34.83 45.79 23.12
C MET A 1 34.61 45.16 24.49
N LYS A 2 33.68 44.20 24.61
CA LYS A 2 33.60 43.27 25.74
C LYS A 2 32.70 42.12 25.33
N VAL A 3 33.35 41.03 24.92
CA VAL A 3 32.76 39.75 24.55
C VAL A 3 32.19 39.12 25.82
N TRP A 4 30.93 38.72 25.78
CA TRP A 4 30.36 37.79 26.75
C TRP A 4 29.91 36.54 25.99
N VAL A 5 30.76 35.52 26.01
CA VAL A 5 30.41 34.15 25.65
C VAL A 5 29.53 33.62 26.78
N VAL A 6 28.25 33.39 26.52
CA VAL A 6 27.40 32.55 27.37
C VAL A 6 27.20 31.24 26.62
N LEU A 7 28.09 30.30 26.92
CA LEU A 7 27.87 28.87 26.74
C LEU A 7 26.73 28.46 27.67
N GLY A 8 25.65 27.89 27.13
CA GLY A 8 24.76 27.09 27.95
C GLY A 8 23.31 26.98 27.49
N ALA A 9 22.82 25.76 27.62
CA ALA A 9 21.44 25.31 27.64
C ALA A 9 20.88 24.81 26.29
N GLY A 10 20.69 23.49 26.28
CA GLY A 10 20.24 22.72 25.15
C GLY A 10 18.84 23.09 24.68
N ALA A 11 18.64 22.86 23.39
CA ALA A 11 17.34 22.50 22.86
C ALA A 11 17.56 21.20 22.10
N PHE A 12 17.12 20.11 22.73
CA PHE A 12 16.79 18.85 22.08
C PHE A 12 15.95 19.18 20.84
N VAL A 13 16.57 19.27 19.66
CA VAL A 13 15.81 19.23 18.41
C VAL A 13 15.44 17.78 18.23
N TRP A 14 14.23 17.47 18.67
CA TRP A 14 13.52 16.24 18.37
C TRP A 14 13.54 16.07 16.84
N LEU A 15 14.52 15.32 16.31
CA LEU A 15 14.30 14.55 15.11
C LEU A 15 13.26 13.49 15.47
N ALA A 16 11.99 13.91 15.50
CA ALA A 16 10.90 13.03 15.19
C ALA A 16 11.10 12.65 13.72
N SER A 17 12.03 11.71 13.46
CA SER A 17 11.85 10.78 12.37
C SER A 17 10.55 10.05 12.70
N ALA A 18 9.45 10.68 12.32
CA ALA A 18 8.19 9.99 12.17
C ALA A 18 8.47 8.96 11.09
N CYS A 19 8.99 7.81 11.51
CA CYS A 19 8.91 6.56 10.80
C CYS A 19 7.42 6.22 10.78
N SER A 20 6.65 6.99 10.00
CA SER A 20 5.39 6.53 9.47
C SER A 20 5.75 5.31 8.64
N ARG A 21 5.73 4.13 9.27
CA ARG A 21 5.63 2.87 8.56
C ARG A 21 4.45 3.05 7.61
N GLY A 22 4.75 3.17 6.33
CA GLY A 22 3.73 3.26 5.29
C GLY A 22 2.86 2.00 5.32
N PRO A 23 1.80 1.97 4.53
CA PRO A 23 0.92 0.81 4.52
C PRO A 23 1.68 -0.47 4.20
N GLU A 24 1.44 -1.50 5.01
CA GLU A 24 1.86 -2.87 4.75
C GLU A 24 0.60 -3.61 4.31
N ILE A 25 0.57 -4.03 3.04
CA ILE A 25 -0.57 -4.69 2.42
C ILE A 25 -0.05 -5.91 1.65
N HIS A 26 -0.59 -7.08 1.98
CA HIS A 26 -0.42 -8.28 1.18
C HIS A 26 -1.80 -8.82 0.85
N ILE A 27 -2.14 -8.83 -0.44
CA ILE A 27 -3.41 -9.36 -0.93
C ILE A 27 -3.17 -10.35 -2.06
N THR A 28 -4.01 -11.38 -2.11
CA THR A 28 -3.95 -12.43 -3.12
C THR A 28 -5.33 -12.70 -3.70
N SER A 29 -5.38 -13.27 -4.90
CA SER A 29 -6.62 -13.81 -5.44
C SER A 29 -6.90 -15.19 -4.84
N GLN A 30 -8.17 -15.51 -4.62
CA GLN A 30 -8.59 -16.84 -4.22
C GLN A 30 -9.18 -17.61 -5.41
N PRO A 31 -9.07 -18.95 -5.41
CA PRO A 31 -9.81 -19.79 -6.36
C PRO A 31 -11.30 -19.44 -6.35
N PRO A 32 -11.98 -19.39 -7.52
CA PRO A 32 -11.53 -19.87 -8.83
C PRO A 32 -10.80 -18.84 -9.70
N ALA A 33 -10.43 -17.67 -9.17
CA ALA A 33 -9.73 -16.65 -9.95
C ALA A 33 -8.31 -17.09 -10.34
N ALA A 34 -7.78 -16.50 -11.41
CA ALA A 34 -6.38 -16.67 -11.80
C ALA A 34 -5.45 -16.22 -10.68
N ALA A 35 -4.31 -16.91 -10.52
CA ALA A 35 -3.35 -16.64 -9.46
C ALA A 35 -2.81 -15.20 -9.58
N ALA A 36 -2.94 -14.42 -8.51
CA ALA A 36 -2.47 -13.05 -8.44
C ALA A 36 -2.08 -12.69 -7.00
N ASP A 37 -1.06 -11.87 -6.88
CA ASP A 37 -0.44 -11.46 -5.62
C ASP A 37 -0.03 -9.99 -5.72
N ILE A 38 -0.39 -9.19 -4.72
CA ILE A 38 0.03 -7.80 -4.59
C ILE A 38 0.64 -7.64 -3.20
N ARG A 39 1.89 -7.19 -3.17
CA ARG A 39 2.64 -6.89 -1.96
C ARG A 39 3.07 -5.45 -1.97
N VAL A 40 2.77 -4.75 -0.88
CA VAL A 40 3.11 -3.36 -0.67
C VAL A 40 3.79 -3.24 0.68
N GLU A 41 4.94 -2.57 0.67
CA GLU A 41 5.73 -2.24 1.85
C GLU A 41 6.05 -0.76 1.80
N GLY A 42 5.44 0.01 2.70
CA GLY A 42 5.60 1.45 2.71
C GLY A 42 4.85 2.08 1.53
N ASP A 43 5.56 2.84 0.70
CA ASP A 43 4.95 3.59 -0.42
C ASP A 43 5.17 2.92 -1.79
N SER A 44 5.69 1.68 -1.81
CA SER A 44 5.99 0.93 -3.03
C SER A 44 5.75 -0.56 -2.87
N GLY A 45 5.80 -1.30 -3.97
CA GLY A 45 5.52 -2.74 -3.94
C GLY A 45 5.65 -3.42 -5.29
N SER A 46 5.07 -4.61 -5.40
CA SER A 46 4.96 -5.37 -6.64
C SER A 46 3.58 -6.03 -6.77
N ALA A 47 3.11 -6.12 -8.00
CA ALA A 47 1.94 -6.88 -8.39
C ALA A 47 2.36 -7.98 -9.35
N THR A 48 1.90 -9.21 -9.13
CA THR A 48 2.04 -10.34 -10.06
C THR A 48 0.68 -10.96 -10.30
N TRP A 49 0.45 -11.44 -11.51
CA TRP A 49 -0.79 -12.14 -11.85
C TRP A 49 -0.62 -13.00 -13.10
N THR A 50 -1.50 -13.97 -13.28
CA THR A 50 -1.52 -14.82 -14.46
C THR A 50 -2.69 -14.46 -15.36
N TRP A 51 -2.44 -14.43 -16.68
CA TRP A 51 -3.47 -14.24 -17.68
C TRP A 51 -3.17 -15.05 -18.95
N GLY A 52 -4.14 -15.89 -19.36
CA GLY A 52 -3.93 -16.83 -20.45
C GLY A 52 -2.78 -17.80 -20.14
N HIS A 53 -1.75 -17.79 -20.98
CA HIS A 53 -0.54 -18.62 -20.81
C HIS A 53 0.66 -17.85 -20.23
N GLY A 54 0.46 -16.60 -19.80
CA GLY A 54 1.54 -15.73 -19.36
C GLY A 54 1.45 -15.35 -17.88
N ASP A 55 2.60 -15.27 -17.25
CA ASP A 55 2.80 -14.63 -15.95
C ASP A 55 3.20 -13.17 -16.17
N LEU A 56 2.52 -12.26 -15.49
CA LEU A 56 2.68 -10.82 -15.58
C LEU A 56 3.18 -10.28 -14.24
N LYS A 57 4.02 -9.25 -14.30
CA LYS A 57 4.61 -8.60 -13.12
C LYS A 57 4.81 -7.12 -13.38
N GLU A 58 4.42 -6.30 -12.42
CA GLU A 58 4.61 -4.85 -12.46
C GLU A 58 5.03 -4.31 -11.09
N LYS A 59 5.80 -3.22 -11.11
CA LYS A 59 6.16 -2.49 -9.89
C LYS A 59 5.04 -1.52 -9.51
N ILE A 60 4.76 -1.42 -8.21
CA ILE A 60 3.91 -0.38 -7.64
C ILE A 60 4.81 0.80 -7.25
N ILE A 61 4.55 1.95 -7.86
CA ILE A 61 5.36 3.17 -7.71
C ILE A 61 4.74 4.20 -6.76
N ALA A 62 3.45 4.07 -6.45
CA ALA A 62 2.78 4.90 -5.47
C ALA A 62 1.59 4.19 -4.83
N VAL A 63 1.36 4.49 -3.55
CA VAL A 63 0.29 3.92 -2.73
C VAL A 63 -0.42 5.06 -2.00
N ALA A 64 -1.74 5.12 -2.14
CA ALA A 64 -2.57 5.97 -1.30
C ALA A 64 -3.58 5.09 -0.56
N ASP A 65 -3.50 5.11 0.76
CA ASP A 65 -4.31 4.26 1.63
C ASP A 65 -5.20 5.16 2.51
N SER A 66 -6.51 5.10 2.28
CA SER A 66 -7.51 5.87 3.03
C SER A 66 -8.15 5.09 4.18
N ARG A 67 -7.71 3.84 4.43
CA ARG A 67 -8.25 3.01 5.51
C ARG A 67 -8.00 3.68 6.87
N SER A 68 -9.04 3.78 7.70
CA SER A 68 -8.90 4.42 9.01
C SER A 68 -8.02 3.56 9.93
N LYS A 69 -6.79 4.00 10.24
CA LYS A 69 -5.90 3.32 11.21
C LYS A 69 -6.33 3.49 12.68
N ARG A 70 -7.38 4.27 12.98
CA ARG A 70 -7.68 4.74 14.35
C ARG A 70 -9.09 4.34 14.82
N GLY A 71 -9.17 3.18 15.48
CA GLY A 71 -10.07 2.97 16.63
C GLY A 71 -11.59 3.03 16.43
N GLY A 72 -12.16 2.62 15.29
CA GLY A 72 -13.61 2.56 15.14
C GLY A 72 -14.07 1.70 13.98
N HIS A 73 -14.37 0.42 14.26
CA HIS A 73 -14.88 -0.59 13.31
C HIS A 73 -13.91 -0.87 12.13
N PRO A 74 -13.81 -2.10 11.60
CA PRO A 74 -13.18 -2.32 10.29
C PRO A 74 -14.09 -1.72 9.21
N ALA A 75 -14.17 -0.40 9.18
CA ALA A 75 -15.02 0.35 8.27
C ALA A 75 -14.27 0.57 6.96
N ASP A 76 -15.02 0.37 5.89
CA ASP A 76 -14.70 0.56 4.48
C ASP A 76 -13.66 1.65 4.22
N GLY A 77 -12.66 1.31 3.41
CA GLY A 77 -11.62 2.24 2.98
C GLY A 77 -11.06 1.85 1.63
N ASP A 78 -10.65 2.84 0.85
CA ASP A 78 -10.07 2.62 -0.47
C ASP A 78 -8.55 2.62 -0.41
N ILE A 79 -7.94 1.68 -1.11
CA ILE A 79 -6.51 1.66 -1.44
C ILE A 79 -6.39 1.96 -2.93
N ARG A 80 -5.52 2.91 -3.26
CA ARG A 80 -5.16 3.24 -4.63
C ARG A 80 -3.70 2.90 -4.86
N LEU A 81 -3.45 2.00 -5.81
CA LEU A 81 -2.12 1.58 -6.21
C LEU A 81 -1.84 2.13 -7.61
N THR A 82 -0.67 2.71 -7.81
CA THR A 82 -0.22 3.14 -9.15
C THR A 82 0.91 2.24 -9.59
N LEU A 83 0.70 1.58 -10.73
CA LEU A 83 1.69 0.71 -11.37
C LEU A 83 2.68 1.55 -12.20
N GLU A 84 3.81 0.97 -12.52
CA GLU A 84 4.90 1.64 -13.25
C GLU A 84 4.50 2.13 -14.65
N ASP A 85 3.52 1.49 -15.28
CA ASP A 85 2.97 1.90 -16.57
C ASP A 85 1.95 3.06 -16.46
N GLY A 86 1.70 3.55 -15.24
CA GLY A 86 0.73 4.58 -14.92
C GLY A 86 -0.69 4.08 -14.68
N THR A 87 -0.94 2.76 -14.79
CA THR A 87 -2.25 2.18 -14.45
C THR A 87 -2.53 2.35 -12.97
N VAL A 88 -3.76 2.78 -12.67
CA VAL A 88 -4.24 2.98 -11.31
C VAL A 88 -5.22 1.88 -10.95
N LEU A 89 -4.88 1.07 -9.95
CA LEU A 89 -5.80 0.12 -9.32
C LEU A 89 -6.50 0.80 -8.15
N ARG A 90 -7.83 0.70 -8.10
CA ARG A 90 -8.64 1.16 -6.95
C ARG A 90 -9.28 -0.04 -6.29
N LEU A 91 -8.89 -0.32 -5.05
CA LEU A 91 -9.33 -1.46 -4.27
C LEU A 91 -10.13 -0.95 -3.06
N ALA A 92 -11.40 -1.31 -2.96
CA ALA A 92 -12.20 -1.02 -1.78
C ALA A 92 -12.10 -2.19 -0.80
N GLN A 93 -11.69 -1.91 0.43
CA GLN A 93 -11.75 -2.88 1.51
C GLN A 93 -13.19 -3.10 1.93
N GLN A 94 -13.54 -4.37 2.10
CA GLN A 94 -14.80 -4.85 2.64
C GLN A 94 -14.48 -5.92 3.68
N ARG A 95 -14.44 -5.56 4.97
CA ARG A 95 -14.04 -6.45 6.07
C ARG A 95 -12.68 -7.13 5.80
N SER A 96 -12.69 -8.42 5.46
CA SER A 96 -11.51 -9.28 5.24
C SER A 96 -11.12 -9.47 3.76
N PHE A 97 -11.83 -8.82 2.84
CA PHE A 97 -11.57 -8.91 1.40
C PHE A 97 -11.46 -7.51 0.78
N PHE A 98 -10.93 -7.45 -0.43
CA PHE A 98 -10.86 -6.24 -1.25
C PHE A 98 -11.55 -6.49 -2.58
N ILE A 99 -12.32 -5.50 -3.02
CA ILE A 99 -12.95 -5.48 -4.33
C ILE A 99 -12.24 -4.44 -5.19
N CYS A 100 -11.77 -4.85 -6.36
CA CYS A 100 -11.26 -3.94 -7.36
C CYS A 100 -12.42 -3.17 -8.00
N GLN A 101 -12.47 -1.88 -7.74
CA GLN A 101 -13.44 -0.96 -8.30
C GLN A 101 -13.02 -0.47 -9.70
N ALA A 102 -11.72 -0.39 -9.98
CA ALA A 102 -11.19 0.07 -11.25
C ALA A 102 -9.73 -0.37 -11.47
N GLY A 103 -9.32 -0.48 -12.73
CA GLY A 103 -7.95 -0.73 -13.17
C GLY A 103 -7.60 -2.20 -13.36
N CYS A 104 -8.20 -3.11 -12.57
CA CYS A 104 -7.95 -4.55 -12.71
C CYS A 104 -8.41 -5.08 -14.06
N GLU A 105 -9.52 -4.58 -14.60
CA GLU A 105 -10.03 -4.94 -15.92
C GLU A 105 -9.04 -4.59 -17.04
N LYS A 106 -8.32 -3.46 -16.90
CA LYS A 106 -7.30 -3.02 -17.87
C LYS A 106 -6.07 -3.91 -17.87
N LYS A 107 -5.81 -4.58 -16.73
CA LYS A 107 -4.68 -5.48 -16.54
C LYS A 107 -5.06 -6.94 -16.63
N HIS A 108 -6.33 -7.28 -16.86
CA HIS A 108 -6.84 -8.65 -16.78
C HIS A 108 -6.57 -9.30 -15.41
N MET A 109 -6.59 -8.49 -14.35
CA MET A 109 -6.45 -8.95 -12.97
C MET A 109 -7.81 -9.38 -12.38
N PRO A 110 -7.81 -10.23 -11.33
CA PRO A 110 -9.01 -10.57 -10.57
C PRO A 110 -9.71 -9.34 -9.97
N ILE A 111 -11.05 -9.44 -9.85
CA ILE A 111 -11.86 -8.40 -9.20
C ILE A 111 -11.81 -8.53 -7.68
N THR A 112 -11.78 -9.77 -7.15
CA THR A 112 -11.86 -10.04 -5.71
C THR A 112 -10.52 -10.52 -5.18
N TRP A 113 -10.11 -9.96 -4.05
CA TRP A 113 -8.84 -10.23 -3.38
C TRP A 113 -9.08 -10.47 -1.89
N VAL A 114 -8.17 -11.19 -1.25
CA VAL A 114 -8.17 -11.41 0.20
C VAL A 114 -6.85 -10.99 0.80
N SER A 115 -6.86 -10.61 2.07
CA SER A 115 -5.61 -10.41 2.81
C SER A 115 -4.86 -11.74 2.95
N ALA A 116 -3.57 -11.73 2.66
CA ALA A 116 -2.66 -12.83 2.93
C ALA A 116 -1.76 -12.51 4.12
N ALA A 117 -1.24 -13.56 4.77
CA ALA A 117 -0.20 -13.40 5.77
C ALA A 117 1.15 -13.24 5.08
N TYR A 118 2.01 -12.40 5.65
CA TYR A 118 3.43 -12.39 5.30
C TYR A 118 4.05 -13.69 5.84
N GLU A 119 4.48 -14.56 4.94
CA GLU A 119 5.25 -15.78 5.27
C GLU A 119 6.72 -15.45 5.51
#